data_AF-A0A2M7A449-F1
#
_entry.id   AF-A0A2M7A449-F1
#
_cell.length_a   1.000
_cell.length_b   1.000
_cell.length_c   1.000
_cell.angle_alpha   90.00
_cell.angle_beta   90.00
_cell.angle_gamma   90.00
#
_symmetry.space_group_name_H-M   'P 1'
#
loop_
_entity.id
_entity.type
_entity.pdbx_description
1 polymer ?
#
loop_
_entity_poly.entity_id
_entity_poly.type
_entity_poly.pdbx_seq_one_letter_code
_entity_poly.pdbx_strand_id
1 'polypeptide(L)'
;MSRLKHTAITLVTAWFLMPAFVGPAGAREEVGIVEHLGSYVPPEATFRDEDGKKVTLRSLIKRPTVLSLVYFECPGLCTPVLEGMTAVFRKLPLQPGKDYDVMTVSFNEADSPKLASGKKATYLKAVGKPFSPTAWRFLTGDKGNNPQAHGRGGLQVREAR
;
A
#
# COMPACT_ATOMS: atom_id res chain seq x y z
N MET A 1 -15.98 76.45 -13.60
CA MET A 1 -15.74 75.03 -14.00
C MET A 1 -14.77 74.37 -13.02
N SER A 2 -15.22 73.82 -11.88
CA SER A 2 -14.38 72.95 -11.03
C SER A 2 -15.24 72.23 -9.97
N ARG A 3 -16.04 71.24 -10.38
CA ARG A 3 -16.73 70.31 -9.48
C ARG A 3 -16.64 68.87 -10.02
N LEU A 4 -15.44 68.41 -10.33
CA LEU A 4 -15.26 67.05 -10.90
C LEU A 4 -13.96 66.34 -10.49
N LYS A 5 -13.36 66.67 -9.33
CA LYS A 5 -12.07 66.07 -8.94
C LYS A 5 -12.06 65.28 -7.62
N HIS A 6 -13.12 65.33 -6.80
CA HIS A 6 -13.09 64.73 -5.46
C HIS A 6 -13.82 63.40 -5.33
N THR A 7 -14.57 62.96 -6.35
CA THR A 7 -15.35 61.71 -6.27
C THR A 7 -14.54 60.45 -6.56
N ALA A 8 -13.34 60.56 -7.15
CA ALA A 8 -12.52 59.41 -7.54
C ALA A 8 -11.53 58.93 -6.46
N ILE A 9 -11.26 59.75 -5.43
CA ILE A 9 -10.20 59.46 -4.45
C ILE A 9 -10.71 58.63 -3.27
N THR A 10 -12.00 58.72 -2.94
CA THR A 10 -12.59 58.00 -1.79
C THR A 10 -12.90 56.52 -2.04
N LEU A 11 -12.85 56.03 -3.29
CA LEU A 11 -13.08 54.61 -3.60
C LEU A 11 -11.80 53.76 -3.54
N VAL A 12 -10.60 54.36 -3.64
CA VAL A 12 -9.34 53.60 -3.62
C VAL A 12 -8.88 53.29 -2.19
N THR A 13 -9.23 54.12 -1.21
CA THR A 13 -8.81 53.93 0.19
C THR A 13 -9.63 52.88 0.94
N ALA A 14 -10.81 52.50 0.43
CA ALA A 14 -11.64 51.46 1.04
C ALA A 14 -11.12 50.03 0.77
N TRP A 15 -10.20 49.86 -0.19
CA TRP A 15 -9.62 48.54 -0.50
C TRP A 15 -8.47 48.14 0.44
N PHE A 16 -7.93 49.09 1.21
CA PHE A 16 -6.78 48.85 2.09
C PHE A 16 -7.15 48.45 3.53
N LEU A 17 -8.45 48.40 3.85
CA LEU A 17 -8.99 48.05 5.17
C LEU A 17 -9.81 46.75 5.14
N MET A 18 -9.46 45.82 4.24
CA MET A 18 -9.96 44.45 4.36
C MET A 18 -8.98 43.70 5.28
N PRO A 19 -9.30 43.47 6.56
CA PRO A 19 -8.46 42.60 7.38
C PRO A 19 -8.45 41.24 6.69
N ALA A 20 -7.26 40.75 6.37
CA ALA A 20 -7.08 39.38 5.94
C ALA A 20 -7.59 38.49 7.07
N PHE A 21 -8.84 38.04 6.97
CA PHE A 21 -9.39 37.02 7.86
C PHE A 21 -8.73 35.71 7.43
N VAL A 22 -7.49 35.51 7.87
CA VAL A 22 -6.81 34.23 7.82
C VAL A 22 -7.58 33.35 8.80
N GLY A 23 -8.60 32.64 8.28
CA GLY A 23 -9.28 31.60 9.04
C GLY A 23 -8.26 30.58 9.53
N PRO A 24 -8.54 29.87 10.64
CA PRO A 24 -7.63 28.84 11.12
C PRO A 24 -7.39 27.88 9.96
N ALA A 25 -6.13 27.75 9.53
CA ALA A 25 -5.72 26.70 8.61
C ALA A 25 -6.15 25.40 9.28
N GLY A 26 -7.26 24.81 8.81
CA GLY A 26 -7.76 23.55 9.33
C GLY A 26 -6.57 22.61 9.39
N ALA A 27 -6.30 22.04 10.56
CA ALA A 27 -5.22 21.10 10.77
C ALA A 27 -5.37 20.01 9.69
N ARG A 28 -4.54 20.10 8.65
CA ARG A 28 -4.41 19.04 7.66
C ARG A 28 -3.79 17.91 8.45
N GLU A 29 -4.53 16.82 8.62
CA GLU A 29 -4.01 15.60 9.21
C GLU A 29 -2.74 15.27 8.45
N GLU A 30 -1.58 15.38 9.11
CA GLU A 30 -0.30 15.29 8.44
C GLU A 30 -0.17 13.89 7.84
N VAL A 31 0.05 13.85 6.53
CA VAL A 31 0.37 12.60 5.83
C VAL A 31 1.67 12.09 6.44
N GLY A 32 1.60 10.95 7.11
CA GLY A 32 2.72 10.39 7.87
C GLY A 32 2.63 8.88 7.98
N ILE A 33 3.78 8.26 8.24
CA ILE A 33 3.88 6.82 8.47
C ILE A 33 3.72 6.57 9.98
N VAL A 34 2.71 5.78 10.36
CA VAL A 34 2.56 5.31 11.73
C VAL A 34 3.14 3.90 11.81
N GLU A 35 4.30 3.79 12.46
CA GLU A 35 4.98 2.50 12.60
C GLU A 35 4.45 1.74 13.83
N HIS A 36 4.10 0.47 13.63
CA HIS A 36 3.62 -0.44 14.67
C HIS A 36 4.61 -1.58 14.91
N LEU A 37 5.87 -1.25 15.19
CA LEU A 37 6.92 -2.25 15.44
C LEU A 37 6.62 -3.09 16.69
N GLY A 38 7.00 -4.38 16.66
CA GLY A 38 6.73 -5.32 17.75
C GLY A 38 5.28 -5.80 17.87
N SER A 39 4.36 -5.23 17.08
CA SER A 39 2.97 -5.71 16.99
C SER A 39 2.89 -6.94 16.08
N TYR A 40 1.88 -7.79 16.34
CA TYR A 40 1.64 -8.99 15.55
C TYR A 40 0.59 -8.74 14.47
N VAL A 41 0.83 -9.29 13.27
CA VAL A 41 -0.20 -9.40 12.24
C VAL A 41 -1.24 -10.44 12.69
N PRO A 42 -2.55 -10.22 12.51
CA PRO A 42 -3.56 -11.16 12.99
C PRO A 42 -3.38 -12.55 12.36
N PRO A 43 -3.10 -13.58 13.17
CA PRO A 43 -2.83 -14.92 12.65
C PRO A 43 -4.06 -15.56 11.98
N GLU A 44 -5.26 -15.16 12.38
CA GLU A 44 -6.56 -15.60 11.85
C GLU A 44 -6.97 -14.90 10.55
N ALA A 45 -6.22 -13.90 10.07
CA ALA A 45 -6.51 -13.24 8.81
C ALA A 45 -6.60 -14.27 7.67
N THR A 46 -7.71 -14.25 6.93
CA THR A 46 -7.98 -15.23 5.88
C THR A 46 -7.83 -14.61 4.50
N PHE A 47 -7.17 -15.35 3.61
CA PHE A 47 -6.95 -14.97 2.22
C PHE A 47 -7.32 -16.13 1.29
N ARG A 48 -7.33 -15.86 0.00
CA ARG A 48 -7.29 -16.89 -1.04
C ARG A 48 -5.88 -16.98 -1.58
N ASP A 49 -5.42 -18.20 -1.78
CA ASP A 49 -4.14 -18.44 -2.41
C ASP A 49 -4.25 -18.42 -3.94
N GLU A 50 -3.13 -18.63 -4.62
CA GLU A 50 -3.00 -18.61 -6.07
C GLU A 50 -3.84 -19.69 -6.77
N ASP A 51 -4.26 -20.74 -6.04
CA ASP A 51 -5.12 -21.82 -6.53
C ASP A 51 -6.61 -21.56 -6.14
N GLY A 52 -6.89 -20.43 -5.49
CA GLY A 52 -8.23 -20.02 -5.04
C GLY A 52 -8.68 -20.66 -3.73
N LYS A 53 -7.79 -21.42 -3.06
CA LYS A 53 -8.08 -22.06 -1.78
C LYS A 53 -8.03 -21.05 -0.65
N LYS A 54 -8.99 -21.15 0.28
CA LYS A 54 -8.99 -20.33 1.50
C LYS A 54 -7.87 -20.78 2.44
N VAL A 55 -7.05 -19.84 2.87
CA VAL A 55 -5.89 -20.05 3.75
C VAL A 55 -5.87 -19.01 4.87
N THR A 56 -5.25 -19.33 5.99
CA THR A 56 -5.03 -18.38 7.09
C THR A 56 -3.56 -18.00 7.18
N LEU A 57 -3.28 -16.80 7.68
CA LEU A 57 -1.92 -16.33 7.87
C LEU A 57 -1.09 -17.29 8.76
N ARG A 58 -1.70 -17.77 9.85
CA ARG A 58 -1.11 -18.76 10.76
C ARG A 58 -0.69 -20.05 10.06
N SER A 59 -1.42 -20.47 9.03
CA SER A 59 -1.10 -21.71 8.30
C SER A 59 0.11 -21.57 7.36
N LEU A 60 0.45 -20.34 6.98
CA LEU A 60 1.49 -20.04 6.00
C LEU A 60 2.81 -19.66 6.66
N ILE A 61 2.77 -18.88 7.76
CA ILE A 61 3.99 -18.41 8.43
C ILE A 61 4.59 -19.52 9.29
N LYS A 62 5.62 -20.18 8.75
CA LYS A 62 6.39 -21.25 9.46
C LYS A 62 7.83 -20.83 9.78
N ARG A 63 8.29 -19.73 9.17
CA ARG A 63 9.67 -19.22 9.19
C ARG A 63 9.64 -17.69 9.14
N PRO A 64 10.80 -17.02 9.26
CA PRO A 64 10.90 -15.60 8.88
C PRO A 64 10.29 -15.38 7.50
N THR A 65 9.31 -14.48 7.42
CA THR A 65 8.50 -14.28 6.21
C THR A 65 8.62 -12.85 5.74
N VAL A 66 9.04 -12.66 4.49
CA VAL A 66 8.98 -11.36 3.82
C VAL A 66 7.56 -11.16 3.32
N LEU A 67 6.87 -10.17 3.89
CA LEU A 67 5.52 -9.79 3.49
C LEU A 67 5.57 -8.56 2.58
N SER A 68 4.96 -8.66 1.39
CA SER A 68 4.71 -7.50 0.54
C SER A 68 3.21 -7.32 0.29
N LEU A 69 2.75 -6.07 0.42
CA LEU A 69 1.40 -5.67 0.04
C LEU A 69 1.47 -5.00 -1.33
N VAL A 70 0.71 -5.49 -2.30
CA VAL A 70 0.71 -4.95 -3.67
C VAL A 70 -0.69 -4.95 -4.26
N TYR A 71 -0.84 -4.31 -5.42
CA TYR A 71 -1.91 -4.57 -6.36
C TYR A 71 -1.29 -5.30 -7.56
N PHE A 72 -1.87 -6.41 -8.00
CA PHE A 72 -1.31 -7.16 -9.12
C PHE A 72 -1.45 -6.42 -10.46
N GLU A 73 -2.48 -5.59 -10.60
CA GLU A 73 -2.74 -4.78 -11.80
C GLU A 73 -2.26 -3.32 -11.72
N CYS A 74 -1.62 -2.89 -10.62
CA CYS A 74 -1.14 -1.50 -10.54
C CYS A 74 0.09 -1.27 -11.43
N PRO A 75 0.01 -0.35 -12.41
CA PRO A 75 1.13 -0.04 -13.30
C PRO A 75 2.18 0.88 -12.66
N GLY A 76 1.91 1.42 -11.46
CA GLY A 76 2.80 2.37 -10.78
C GLY A 76 3.89 1.67 -9.98
N LEU A 77 3.80 1.73 -8.65
CA LEU A 77 4.86 1.30 -7.75
C LEU A 77 4.94 -0.22 -7.52
N CYS A 78 3.85 -0.96 -7.71
CA CYS A 78 3.81 -2.38 -7.36
C CYS A 78 4.80 -3.22 -8.19
N THR A 79 4.97 -2.89 -9.47
CA THR A 79 5.91 -3.59 -10.35
C THR A 79 7.37 -3.35 -9.92
N PRO A 80 7.86 -2.10 -9.77
CA PRO A 80 9.21 -1.83 -9.25
C PRO A 80 9.50 -2.47 -7.89
N VAL A 81 8.51 -2.54 -6.98
CA VAL A 81 8.68 -3.20 -5.67
C VAL A 81 8.96 -4.69 -5.85
N LEU A 82 8.14 -5.38 -6.66
CA LEU A 82 8.32 -6.81 -6.89
C LEU A 82 9.60 -7.11 -7.69
N GLU A 83 9.96 -6.26 -8.66
CA GLU A 83 11.23 -6.34 -9.37
C GLU A 83 12.42 -6.15 -8.43
N GLY A 84 12.37 -5.16 -7.53
CA GLY A 84 13.37 -4.94 -6.49
C GLY A 84 13.51 -6.17 -5.58
N MET A 85 12.39 -6.76 -5.15
CA MET A 85 12.40 -8.01 -4.39
C MET A 85 13.09 -9.14 -5.16
N THR A 86 12.75 -9.36 -6.44
CA THR A 86 13.42 -10.40 -7.24
C THR A 86 14.92 -10.16 -7.39
N ALA A 87 15.34 -8.91 -7.55
CA ALA A 87 16.75 -8.54 -7.64
C ALA A 87 17.51 -8.83 -6.34
N VAL A 88 16.87 -8.59 -5.19
CA VAL A 88 17.42 -8.93 -3.86
C VAL A 88 17.47 -10.44 -3.67
N PHE A 89 16.38 -11.17 -3.94
CA PHE A 89 16.33 -12.62 -3.80
C PHE A 89 17.37 -13.33 -4.68
N ARG A 90 17.65 -12.81 -5.88
CA ARG A 90 18.72 -13.33 -6.74
C ARG A 90 20.09 -13.30 -6.05
N LYS A 91 20.41 -12.20 -5.36
CA LYS A 91 21.72 -11.97 -4.71
C LYS A 91 21.84 -12.55 -3.31
N LEU A 92 20.71 -12.83 -2.64
CA LEU A 92 20.72 -13.36 -1.27
C LEU A 92 21.37 -14.76 -1.21
N PRO A 93 22.29 -15.02 -0.25
CA PRO A 93 22.87 -16.33 -0.04
C PRO A 93 21.92 -17.30 0.66
N LEU A 94 20.79 -16.81 1.19
CA LEU A 94 19.76 -17.59 1.87
C LEU A 94 18.88 -18.38 0.87
N GLN A 95 18.42 -19.54 1.31
CA GLN A 95 17.58 -20.46 0.55
C GLN A 95 16.09 -20.27 0.85
N PRO A 96 15.27 -19.88 -0.14
CA PRO A 96 13.82 -19.76 0.05
C PRO A 96 13.19 -21.13 0.33
N GLY A 97 12.28 -21.20 1.29
CA GLY A 97 11.68 -22.46 1.75
C GLY A 97 12.62 -23.30 2.63
N LYS A 98 13.77 -22.74 3.03
CA LYS A 98 14.62 -23.27 4.10
C LYS A 98 14.84 -22.20 5.17
N ASP A 99 15.36 -21.05 4.77
CA ASP A 99 15.77 -19.97 5.68
C ASP A 99 14.68 -18.88 5.80
N TYR A 100 13.89 -18.66 4.76
CA TYR A 100 12.79 -17.70 4.74
C TYR A 100 11.69 -18.10 3.75
N ASP A 101 10.50 -17.57 3.98
CA ASP A 101 9.39 -17.62 3.02
C ASP A 101 9.02 -16.19 2.57
N VAL A 102 8.30 -16.08 1.47
CA VAL A 102 7.83 -14.82 0.89
C VAL A 102 6.33 -14.92 0.66
N MET A 103 5.63 -13.86 1.00
CA MET A 103 4.19 -13.76 0.83
C MET A 103 3.84 -12.40 0.27
N THR A 104 3.24 -12.41 -0.91
CA THR A 104 2.75 -11.22 -1.58
C THR A 104 1.24 -11.23 -1.51
N VAL A 105 0.66 -10.27 -0.81
CA VAL A 105 -0.78 -10.17 -0.59
C VAL A 105 -1.33 -9.01 -1.40
N SER A 106 -2.30 -9.30 -2.24
CA SER A 106 -3.09 -8.27 -2.86
C SER A 106 -4.12 -7.71 -1.91
N PHE A 107 -4.11 -6.38 -1.79
CA PHE A 107 -5.13 -5.61 -1.09
C PHE A 107 -6.16 -4.98 -2.05
N ASN A 108 -6.11 -5.36 -3.33
CA ASN A 108 -7.20 -5.10 -4.28
C ASN A 108 -8.31 -6.12 -4.09
N GLU A 109 -9.55 -5.65 -3.92
CA GLU A 109 -10.70 -6.57 -3.93
C GLU A 109 -11.05 -7.09 -5.33
N ALA A 110 -10.56 -6.42 -6.38
CA ALA A 110 -10.76 -6.84 -7.77
C ALA A 110 -9.73 -7.89 -8.23
N ASP A 111 -8.63 -8.08 -7.49
CA ASP A 111 -7.61 -9.05 -7.89
C ASP A 111 -8.11 -10.48 -7.67
N SER A 112 -7.85 -11.34 -8.66
CA SER A 112 -8.30 -12.73 -8.65
C SER A 112 -7.15 -13.72 -8.37
N PRO A 113 -7.43 -14.93 -7.84
CA PRO A 113 -6.44 -16.01 -7.72
C PRO A 113 -5.74 -16.33 -9.05
N LYS A 114 -6.48 -16.27 -10.16
CA LYS A 114 -5.92 -16.49 -11.50
C LYS A 114 -4.84 -15.46 -11.84
N LEU A 115 -5.09 -14.19 -11.54
CA LEU A 115 -4.12 -13.12 -11.72
C LEU A 115 -2.91 -13.32 -10.79
N ALA A 116 -3.15 -13.70 -9.53
CA ALA A 116 -2.12 -14.02 -8.55
C ALA A 116 -1.17 -15.13 -9.05
N SER A 117 -1.73 -16.22 -9.57
CA SER A 117 -1.00 -17.34 -10.17
C SER A 117 -0.15 -16.90 -11.37
N GLY A 118 -0.72 -16.06 -12.25
CA GLY A 118 0.00 -15.48 -13.39
C GLY A 118 1.22 -14.65 -12.93
N LYS A 119 1.04 -13.75 -11.96
CA LYS A 119 2.12 -12.93 -11.40
C LYS A 119 3.18 -13.78 -10.71
N LYS A 120 2.77 -14.80 -9.94
CA LYS A 120 3.68 -15.76 -9.32
C LYS A 120 4.60 -16.41 -10.35
N ALA A 121 4.05 -16.92 -11.44
CA ALA A 121 4.83 -17.54 -12.50
C ALA A 121 5.85 -16.56 -13.12
N THR A 122 5.43 -15.32 -13.38
CA THR A 122 6.32 -14.25 -13.89
C THR A 122 7.49 -13.99 -12.94
N TYR A 123 7.22 -13.74 -11.65
CA TYR A 123 8.28 -13.34 -10.72
C TYR A 123 9.19 -14.49 -10.30
N LEU A 124 8.69 -15.72 -10.17
CA LEU A 124 9.54 -16.89 -9.94
C LEU A 124 10.54 -17.08 -11.09
N LYS A 125 10.09 -16.89 -12.33
CA LYS A 125 10.99 -16.93 -13.51
C LYS A 125 12.01 -15.79 -13.47
N ALA A 126 11.60 -14.58 -13.07
CA ALA A 126 12.45 -13.39 -13.04
C ALA A 126 13.58 -13.45 -11.99
N VAL A 127 13.46 -14.27 -10.93
CA VAL A 127 14.57 -14.46 -9.97
C VAL A 127 15.81 -15.04 -10.66
N GLY A 128 15.63 -15.93 -11.65
CA GLY A 128 16.74 -16.49 -12.43
C GLY A 128 17.62 -17.49 -11.68
N LYS A 129 17.14 -18.05 -10.55
CA LYS A 129 17.77 -19.16 -9.82
C LYS A 129 16.71 -20.08 -9.22
N PRO A 130 17.07 -21.29 -8.76
CA PRO A 130 16.11 -22.19 -8.10
C PRO A 130 15.39 -21.47 -6.95
N PHE A 131 14.07 -21.37 -7.06
CA PHE A 131 13.21 -20.77 -6.06
C PHE A 131 12.01 -21.70 -5.89
N SER A 132 11.81 -22.24 -4.69
CA SER A 132 10.71 -23.17 -4.44
C SER A 132 9.35 -22.47 -4.70
N PRO A 133 8.47 -23.02 -5.55
CA PRO A 133 7.15 -22.44 -5.77
C PRO A 133 6.29 -22.35 -4.51
N THR A 134 6.58 -23.17 -3.49
CA THR A 134 5.86 -23.14 -2.21
C THR A 134 6.41 -22.10 -1.25
N ALA A 135 7.61 -21.58 -1.50
CA ALA A 135 8.27 -20.57 -0.68
C ALA A 135 7.86 -19.14 -1.04
N TRP A 136 7.22 -18.91 -2.19
CA TRP A 136 6.65 -17.60 -2.54
C TRP A 136 5.18 -17.75 -2.90
N ARG A 137 4.32 -17.31 -1.97
CA ARG A 137 2.86 -17.35 -2.13
C ARG A 137 2.33 -16.01 -2.59
N PHE A 138 1.35 -16.05 -3.48
CA PHE A 138 0.64 -14.86 -3.97
C PHE A 138 -0.82 -15.01 -3.56
N LEU A 139 -1.29 -14.10 -2.71
CA LEU A 139 -2.59 -14.19 -2.06
C LEU A 139 -3.49 -13.03 -2.52
N THR A 140 -4.80 -13.26 -2.50
CA THR A 140 -5.82 -12.21 -2.68
C THR A 140 -6.74 -12.14 -1.46
N GLY A 141 -7.22 -10.94 -1.12
CA GLY A 141 -8.21 -10.77 -0.05
C GLY A 141 -9.58 -11.37 -0.42
N ASP A 142 -10.31 -11.87 0.58
CA ASP A 142 -11.77 -12.00 0.49
C ASP A 142 -12.38 -10.61 0.76
N LYS A 143 -13.48 -10.25 0.07
CA LYS A 143 -14.22 -9.00 0.33
C LYS A 143 -14.56 -8.91 1.83
N GLY A 144 -13.90 -8.00 2.56
CA GLY A 144 -14.00 -7.85 4.02
C GLY A 144 -12.73 -8.13 4.84
N ASN A 145 -11.74 -8.85 4.27
CA ASN A 145 -10.44 -9.14 4.91
C ASN A 145 -9.26 -8.46 4.20
N ASN A 146 -9.52 -7.27 3.64
CA ASN A 146 -8.51 -6.43 3.03
C ASN A 146 -7.52 -5.97 4.14
N PRO A 147 -6.19 -6.16 3.99
CA PRO A 147 -5.21 -5.64 4.94
C PRO A 147 -5.40 -4.15 5.24
N GLN A 148 -5.91 -3.37 4.28
CA GLN A 148 -6.20 -1.95 4.43
C GLN A 148 -7.58 -1.61 5.00
N ALA A 149 -8.44 -2.61 5.29
CA ALA A 149 -9.71 -2.34 5.94
C ALA A 149 -9.44 -1.65 7.28
N HIS A 150 -9.83 -0.37 7.37
CA HIS A 150 -9.66 0.51 8.51
C HIS A 150 -10.44 0.00 9.73
N GLY A 151 -9.89 -1.02 10.38
CA GLY A 151 -10.41 -1.62 11.59
C GLY A 151 -9.25 -2.24 12.35
N ARG A 152 -9.33 -2.20 13.69
CA ARG A 152 -8.30 -2.47 14.71
C ARG A 152 -7.47 -3.78 14.59
N GLY A 153 -7.64 -4.58 13.54
CA GLY A 153 -6.80 -5.73 13.21
C GLY A 153 -6.14 -5.70 11.81
N GLY A 154 -6.48 -4.79 10.89
CA GLY A 154 -5.83 -4.74 9.57
C GLY A 154 -4.44 -4.10 9.61
N LEU A 155 -3.54 -4.46 8.68
CA LEU A 155 -2.28 -3.74 8.44
C LEU A 155 -2.62 -2.32 7.94
N GLN A 156 -2.73 -1.37 8.87
CA GLN A 156 -3.21 -0.01 8.59
C GLN A 156 -2.26 0.71 7.63
N VAL A 157 -2.60 0.76 6.34
CA VAL A 157 -2.06 1.77 5.42
C VAL A 157 -3.14 2.85 5.33
N ARG A 158 -2.85 4.03 5.87
CA ARG A 158 -3.79 5.16 5.81
C ARG A 158 -3.56 5.90 4.49
N GLU A 159 -4.40 5.61 3.50
CA GLU A 159 -4.54 6.44 2.29
C GLU A 159 -5.76 7.36 2.49
N ALA A 160 -5.59 8.68 2.32
CA ALA A 160 -6.67 9.64 2.49
C ALA A 160 -7.66 9.57 1.31
N ARG A 161 -8.96 9.60 1.62
CA ARG A 161 -10.03 9.84 0.64
C ARG A 161 -9.93 11.26 0.07
#